data_AF-A0A7L2YMX7-F1
#
_entry.id   AF-A0A7L2YMX7-F1
#
_cell.length_a   1.000
_cell.length_b   1.000
_cell.length_c   1.000
_cell.angle_alpha   90.00
_cell.angle_beta   90.00
_cell.angle_gamma   90.00
#
_symmetry.space_group_name_H-M   'P 1'
#
loop_
_entity.id
_entity.type
_entity.pdbx_description
1 polymer ?
#
loop_
_entity_poly.entity_id
_entity_poly.type
_entity_poly.pdbx_seq_one_letter_code
_entity_poly.pdbx_strand_id
1 'polypeptide(L)'
;CEKEPSSYMWIYILLGNMLRGIGETPITPLGISYLDDYAKEEDVPVYVACLHTIAMFGPMFGFLLGSLCAKLYVDIGFVDLGSITITPQDSRWVGAWWLGFLIAGITSFLAAIPFFFLPKSLKKPEEVNNGKASFALLENKGTTRKMLPPAKPKQRKYFYTSLKKVLSNRMYFTFLCCSLLQFSSFIGFLTYKPKYMEQQYGQSTSKSNFLIGLTSLPPVSIGIFLGGLIMKKYKLNIIGATKFAFTMSFLAYVIALLHFFVGCENHVVAGMTVSYE
;
A
#
# COMPACT_ATOMS: atom_id res chain seq x y z
N CYS A 1 39.46 -24.18 1.73
CA CYS A 1 38.24 -23.38 1.89
C CYS A 1 38.57 -22.15 2.71
N GLU A 2 38.80 -21.00 2.07
CA GLU A 2 38.71 -19.73 2.77
C GLU A 2 37.26 -19.56 3.26
N LYS A 3 37.09 -19.23 4.54
CA LYS A 3 35.81 -18.77 5.06
C LYS A 3 35.57 -17.42 4.41
N GLU A 4 34.66 -17.35 3.43
CA GLU A 4 34.13 -16.06 3.01
C GLU A 4 33.63 -15.32 4.26
N PRO A 5 34.06 -14.07 4.50
CA PRO A 5 33.51 -13.28 5.58
C PRO A 5 32.04 -13.05 5.25
N SER A 6 31.15 -13.67 6.03
CA SER A 6 29.71 -13.38 6.01
C SER A 6 29.51 -11.87 6.16
N SER A 7 29.30 -11.18 5.04
CA SER A 7 29.06 -9.74 5.03
C SER A 7 27.67 -9.47 5.59
N TYR A 8 27.59 -8.85 6.76
CA TYR A 8 26.33 -8.47 7.42
C TYR A 8 25.62 -7.26 6.78
N MET A 9 25.93 -6.93 5.51
CA MET A 9 25.41 -5.76 4.81
C MET A 9 23.87 -5.72 4.71
N TRP A 10 23.19 -6.87 4.79
CA TRP A 10 21.73 -6.94 4.82
C TRP A 10 21.11 -6.19 6.01
N ILE A 11 21.85 -6.01 7.11
CA ILE A 11 21.40 -5.25 8.30
C ILE A 11 21.12 -3.78 7.93
N TYR A 12 21.93 -3.17 7.05
CA TYR A 12 21.69 -1.79 6.62
C TYR A 12 20.40 -1.66 5.82
N ILE A 13 20.11 -2.64 4.95
CA ILE A 13 18.86 -2.69 4.18
C ILE A 13 17.67 -2.88 5.14
N LEU A 14 17.82 -3.73 6.16
CA LEU A 14 16.79 -3.92 7.18
C LEU A 14 16.50 -2.61 7.92
N LEU A 15 17.53 -1.96 8.47
CA LEU A 15 17.38 -0.70 9.22
C LEU A 15 16.78 0.41 8.36
N GLY A 16 17.18 0.51 7.08
CA GLY A 16 16.59 1.44 6.13
C GLY A 16 15.09 1.20 5.92
N ASN A 17 14.67 -0.06 5.74
CA ASN A 17 13.26 -0.39 5.60
C ASN A 17 12.45 -0.18 6.88
N MET A 18 13.05 -0.41 8.05
CA MET A 18 12.43 -0.09 9.33
C MET A 18 12.17 1.42 9.45
N LEU A 19 13.17 2.25 9.14
CA LEU A 19 13.03 3.70 9.17
C LEU A 19 11.97 4.19 8.18
N ARG A 20 11.95 3.61 6.97
CA ARG A 20 10.90 3.87 5.96
C ARG A 20 9.51 3.56 6.52
N GLY A 21 9.34 2.41 7.18
CA GLY A 21 8.06 2.01 7.78
C GLY A 21 7.59 2.96 8.88
N ILE A 22 8.50 3.43 9.74
CA ILE A 22 8.18 4.42 10.78
C ILE A 22 7.67 5.72 10.16
N GLY A 23 8.33 6.20 9.09
CA GLY A 23 7.93 7.42 8.39
C GLY A 23 6.59 7.30 7.64
N GLU A 24 6.28 6.12 7.10
CA GLU A 24 5.04 5.88 6.33
C GLU A 24 3.80 5.70 7.23
N THR A 25 3.97 5.15 8.43
CA THR A 25 2.89 4.80 9.37
C THR A 25 1.83 5.89 9.57
N PRO A 26 2.17 7.17 9.81
CA PRO A 26 1.16 8.20 10.11
C PRO A 26 0.42 8.73 8.87
N ILE A 27 0.92 8.51 7.66
CA ILE A 27 0.43 9.20 6.45
C ILE A 27 -1.05 8.87 6.19
N THR A 28 -1.39 7.57 6.14
CA THR A 28 -2.75 7.13 5.80
C THR A 28 -3.75 7.41 6.93
N PRO A 29 -3.48 7.04 8.20
CA PRO A 29 -4.45 7.28 9.29
C PRO A 29 -4.74 8.76 9.52
N LEU A 30 -3.71 9.63 9.47
CA LEU A 30 -3.90 11.07 9.63
C LEU A 30 -4.61 11.68 8.42
N GLY A 31 -4.27 11.25 7.20
CA GLY A 31 -4.90 11.73 5.97
C GLY A 31 -6.40 11.40 5.91
N ILE A 32 -6.78 10.17 6.24
CA ILE A 32 -8.20 9.75 6.26
C ILE A 32 -8.96 10.46 7.37
N SER A 33 -8.39 10.55 8.58
CA SER A 33 -9.04 11.26 9.70
C SER A 33 -9.25 12.74 9.40
N TYR A 34 -8.28 13.37 8.74
CA TYR A 34 -8.40 14.74 8.26
C TYR A 34 -9.51 14.88 7.23
N LEU A 35 -9.65 13.94 6.31
CA LEU A 35 -10.70 14.00 5.31
C LEU A 35 -12.09 13.83 5.92
N ASP A 36 -12.24 12.92 6.88
CA ASP A 36 -13.49 12.64 7.60
C ASP A 36 -13.95 13.85 8.45
N ASP A 37 -13.00 14.55 9.10
CA ASP A 37 -13.28 15.72 9.94
C ASP A 37 -13.74 16.97 9.17
N TYR A 38 -13.43 17.08 7.86
CA TYR A 38 -13.62 18.32 7.08
C TYR A 38 -14.48 18.16 5.82
N ALA A 39 -14.78 16.93 5.38
CA ALA A 39 -15.68 16.69 4.25
C ALA A 39 -17.12 16.41 4.71
N LYS A 40 -18.09 16.64 3.81
CA LYS A 40 -19.47 16.22 4.03
C LYS A 40 -19.56 14.70 3.98
N GLU A 41 -20.36 14.09 4.86
CA GLU A 41 -20.52 12.62 4.94
C GLU A 41 -20.84 11.95 3.59
N GLU A 42 -21.61 12.61 2.72
CA GLU A 42 -21.96 12.10 1.39
C GLU A 42 -20.78 12.10 0.38
N ASP A 43 -19.78 12.95 0.62
CA ASP A 43 -18.62 13.14 -0.26
C ASP A 43 -17.38 12.36 0.21
N VAL A 44 -17.31 12.03 1.51
CA VAL A 44 -16.20 11.26 2.12
C VAL A 44 -15.87 9.99 1.31
N PRO A 45 -16.82 9.14 0.88
CA PRO A 45 -16.49 7.91 0.14
C PRO A 45 -15.76 8.17 -1.19
N VAL A 46 -16.12 9.23 -1.91
CA VAL A 46 -15.46 9.58 -3.17
C VAL A 46 -14.09 10.19 -2.93
N TYR A 47 -13.95 11.04 -1.93
CA TYR A 47 -12.63 11.59 -1.59
C TYR A 47 -11.65 10.52 -1.10
N VAL A 48 -12.11 9.57 -0.29
CA VAL A 48 -11.31 8.41 0.14
C VAL A 48 -10.93 7.55 -1.06
N ALA A 49 -11.86 7.30 -1.98
CA ALA A 49 -11.58 6.56 -3.20
C ALA A 49 -10.57 7.29 -4.11
N CYS A 50 -10.69 8.60 -4.29
CA CYS A 50 -9.73 9.41 -5.02
C CYS A 50 -8.33 9.33 -4.39
N LEU A 51 -8.24 9.45 -3.06
CA LEU A 51 -6.98 9.37 -2.32
C LEU A 51 -6.30 8.01 -2.53
N HIS A 52 -7.04 6.90 -2.37
CA HIS A 52 -6.50 5.56 -2.61
C HIS A 52 -6.16 5.31 -4.09
N THR A 53 -6.91 5.87 -5.03
CA THR A 53 -6.61 5.78 -6.47
C THR A 53 -5.29 6.48 -6.80
N ILE A 54 -5.07 7.69 -6.26
CA ILE A 54 -3.80 8.41 -6.40
C ILE A 54 -2.66 7.64 -5.74
N ALA A 55 -2.91 7.06 -4.55
CA ALA A 55 -1.93 6.22 -3.88
C ALA A 55 -1.50 5.00 -4.72
N MET A 56 -2.42 4.41 -5.49
CA MET A 56 -2.12 3.28 -6.40
C MET A 56 -1.22 3.66 -7.58
N PHE A 57 -1.18 4.94 -7.99
CA PHE A 57 -0.20 5.38 -8.97
C PHE A 57 1.25 5.29 -8.44
N GLY A 58 1.44 5.38 -7.11
CA GLY A 58 2.76 5.20 -6.49
C GLY A 58 3.39 3.85 -6.85
N PRO A 59 2.76 2.71 -6.51
CA PRO A 59 3.19 1.39 -6.95
C PRO A 59 3.34 1.27 -8.47
N MET A 60 2.44 1.85 -9.27
CA MET A 60 2.56 1.82 -10.74
C MET A 60 3.87 2.43 -11.21
N PHE A 61 4.17 3.66 -10.79
CA PHE A 61 5.42 4.32 -11.12
C PHE A 61 6.62 3.60 -10.51
N GLY A 62 6.47 3.01 -9.32
CA GLY A 62 7.50 2.19 -8.68
C GLY A 62 7.87 0.95 -9.50
N PHE A 63 6.89 0.21 -10.03
CA PHE A 63 7.15 -0.94 -10.92
C PHE A 63 7.77 -0.52 -12.25
N LEU A 64 7.33 0.60 -12.83
CA LEU A 64 7.92 1.14 -14.06
C LEU A 64 9.36 1.60 -13.84
N LEU A 65 9.63 2.32 -12.75
CA LEU A 65 10.98 2.72 -12.36
C LEU A 65 11.85 1.49 -12.07
N GLY A 66 11.33 0.52 -11.33
CA GLY A 66 11.98 -0.76 -11.06
C GLY A 66 12.30 -1.53 -12.35
N SER A 67 11.43 -1.47 -13.36
CA SER A 67 11.70 -2.02 -14.69
C SER A 67 12.87 -1.33 -15.38
N LEU A 68 12.95 0.01 -15.31
CA LEU A 68 14.05 0.78 -15.89
C LEU A 68 15.38 0.48 -15.17
N CYS A 69 15.38 0.51 -13.83
CA CYS A 69 16.54 0.15 -13.02
C CYS A 69 16.98 -1.30 -13.27
N ALA A 70 16.04 -2.23 -13.46
CA ALA A 70 16.33 -3.63 -13.75
C ALA A 70 16.93 -3.85 -15.15
N LYS A 71 16.72 -2.92 -16.09
CA LYS A 71 17.31 -2.98 -17.45
C LYS A 71 18.79 -2.55 -17.46
N LEU A 72 19.24 -1.84 -16.44
CA LEU A 72 20.62 -1.39 -16.29
C LEU A 72 21.39 -2.39 -15.41
N TYR A 73 22.59 -2.77 -15.82
CA TYR A 73 23.43 -3.66 -15.02
C TYR A 73 23.84 -2.97 -13.71
N VAL A 74 23.98 -3.75 -12.63
CA VAL A 74 24.24 -3.22 -11.27
C VAL A 74 25.47 -2.32 -11.20
N ASP A 75 26.52 -2.67 -11.93
CA ASP A 75 27.80 -1.94 -11.99
C ASP A 75 27.86 -0.97 -13.19
N ILE A 76 26.73 -0.33 -13.51
CA ILE A 76 26.66 0.66 -14.58
C ILE A 76 27.72 1.76 -14.40
N GLY A 77 28.54 1.97 -15.43
CA GLY A 77 29.62 2.96 -15.44
C GLY A 77 30.96 2.45 -14.86
N PHE A 78 31.00 1.26 -14.27
CA PHE A 78 32.23 0.63 -13.76
C PHE A 78 32.72 -0.54 -14.61
N VAL A 79 31.82 -1.20 -15.36
CA VAL A 79 32.13 -2.35 -16.22
C VAL A 79 31.65 -2.10 -17.65
N ASP A 80 32.46 -2.47 -18.64
CA ASP A 80 32.04 -2.46 -20.05
C ASP A 80 31.18 -3.69 -20.36
N LEU A 81 29.93 -3.46 -20.74
CA LEU A 81 28.97 -4.50 -21.14
C LEU A 81 29.45 -5.33 -22.34
N GLY A 82 30.32 -4.78 -23.20
CA GLY A 82 30.92 -5.52 -24.31
C GLY A 82 31.91 -6.62 -23.87
N SER A 83 32.44 -6.52 -22.65
CA SER A 83 33.40 -7.48 -22.09
C SER A 83 32.76 -8.66 -21.35
N ILE A 84 31.45 -8.60 -21.11
CA ILE A 84 30.70 -9.62 -20.37
C ILE A 84 29.64 -10.28 -21.27
N THR A 85 29.56 -11.61 -21.22
CA THR A 85 28.55 -12.38 -21.97
C THR A 85 27.22 -12.51 -21.22
N ILE A 86 26.91 -11.59 -20.30
CA ILE A 86 25.72 -11.66 -19.44
C ILE A 86 24.62 -10.80 -20.07
N THR A 87 23.47 -11.43 -20.35
CA THR A 87 22.29 -10.77 -20.91
C THR A 87 21.23 -10.51 -19.82
N PRO A 88 20.29 -9.57 -20.00
CA PRO A 88 19.20 -9.32 -19.05
C PRO A 88 18.26 -10.50 -18.77
N GLN A 89 18.36 -11.57 -19.56
CA GLN A 89 17.62 -12.82 -19.40
C GLN A 89 18.41 -13.87 -18.60
N ASP A 90 19.72 -13.67 -18.40
CA ASP A 90 20.56 -14.55 -17.62
C ASP A 90 20.27 -14.38 -16.12
N SER A 91 20.21 -15.49 -15.39
CA SER A 91 20.06 -15.53 -13.93
C SER A 91 21.10 -14.71 -13.15
N ARG A 92 22.27 -14.47 -13.75
CA ARG A 92 23.36 -13.67 -13.18
C ARG A 92 23.14 -12.17 -13.31
N TRP A 93 22.17 -11.74 -14.10
CA TRP A 93 21.86 -10.33 -14.28
C TRP A 93 21.23 -9.74 -13.01
N VAL A 94 21.94 -8.81 -12.39
CA VAL A 94 21.40 -8.00 -11.30
C VAL A 94 21.22 -6.58 -11.81
N GLY A 95 19.99 -6.08 -11.68
CA GLY A 95 19.66 -4.71 -12.04
C GLY A 95 20.28 -3.68 -11.10
N ALA A 96 20.42 -2.43 -11.54
CA ALA A 96 20.84 -1.28 -10.73
C ALA A 96 19.75 -0.85 -9.71
N TRP A 97 19.38 -1.75 -8.80
CA TRP A 97 18.30 -1.60 -7.83
C TRP A 97 18.50 -0.41 -6.88
N TRP A 98 19.75 -0.08 -6.56
CA TRP A 98 20.13 1.02 -5.67
C TRP A 98 19.68 2.38 -6.20
N LEU A 99 19.62 2.53 -7.53
CA LEU A 99 19.18 3.77 -8.18
C LEU A 99 17.72 4.10 -7.85
N GLY A 100 16.87 3.07 -7.72
CA GLY A 100 15.47 3.22 -7.33
C GLY A 100 15.31 3.88 -5.96
N PHE A 101 16.14 3.51 -4.98
CA PHE A 101 16.12 4.11 -3.65
C PHE A 101 16.50 5.59 -3.66
N LEU A 102 17.49 5.98 -4.46
CA LEU A 102 17.91 7.39 -4.59
C LEU A 102 16.80 8.25 -5.21
N ILE A 103 16.22 7.79 -6.32
CA ILE A 103 15.15 8.51 -7.01
C ILE A 103 13.93 8.64 -6.09
N ALA A 104 13.48 7.53 -5.48
CA ALA A 104 12.34 7.55 -4.56
C ALA A 104 12.58 8.44 -3.33
N GLY A 105 13.81 8.44 -2.79
CA GLY A 105 14.19 9.28 -1.67
C GLY A 105 14.13 10.78 -2.00
N ILE A 106 14.70 11.18 -3.15
CA ILE A 106 14.65 12.57 -3.62
C ILE A 106 13.21 13.00 -3.89
N THR A 107 12.41 12.19 -4.59
CA THR A 107 11.00 12.49 -4.85
C THR A 107 10.20 12.62 -3.56
N SER A 108 10.44 11.75 -2.57
CA SER A 108 9.77 11.82 -1.26
C SER A 108 10.15 13.08 -0.49
N PHE A 109 11.43 13.47 -0.53
CA PHE A 109 11.90 14.70 0.10
C PHE A 109 11.25 15.94 -0.55
N LEU A 110 11.18 15.98 -1.88
CA LEU A 110 10.50 17.06 -2.61
C LEU A 110 9.00 17.10 -2.30
N ALA A 111 8.35 15.95 -2.19
CA ALA A 111 6.92 15.85 -1.85
C ALA A 111 6.61 16.29 -0.41
N ALA A 112 7.59 16.28 0.50
CA ALA A 112 7.43 16.79 1.86
C ALA A 112 7.46 18.32 1.92
N ILE A 113 8.10 19.01 0.95
CA ILE A 113 8.27 20.46 0.95
C ILE A 113 6.92 21.22 1.04
N PRO A 114 5.89 20.89 0.24
CA PRO A 114 4.58 21.55 0.32
C PRO A 114 3.92 21.48 1.71
N PHE A 115 4.17 20.41 2.47
CA PHE A 115 3.58 20.25 3.81
C PHE A 115 4.08 21.28 4.82
N PHE A 116 5.27 21.86 4.63
CA PHE A 116 5.76 22.95 5.48
C PHE A 116 4.96 24.24 5.32
N PHE A 117 4.23 24.41 4.22
CA PHE A 117 3.43 25.60 3.94
C PHE A 117 1.96 25.45 4.37
N LEU A 118 1.56 24.29 4.90
CA LEU A 118 0.21 24.09 5.43
C LEU A 118 0.01 24.89 6.73
N PRO A 119 -1.16 25.53 6.92
CA PRO A 119 -1.46 26.28 8.13
C PRO A 119 -1.51 25.34 9.35
N LYS A 120 -0.96 25.81 10.48
CA LYS A 120 -0.87 25.04 11.74
C LYS A 120 -2.23 24.59 12.29
N SER A 121 -3.30 25.29 11.96
CA SER A 121 -4.67 24.90 12.28
C SER A 121 -5.59 25.31 11.15
N LEU A 122 -6.50 24.41 10.81
CA LEU A 122 -7.63 24.71 9.95
C LEU A 122 -8.82 24.97 10.85
N LYS A 123 -9.57 26.03 10.56
CA LYS A 123 -10.81 26.31 11.29
C LYS A 123 -11.77 25.18 10.94
N LYS A 124 -12.20 24.41 11.95
CA LYS A 124 -13.28 23.44 11.75
C LYS A 124 -14.51 24.21 11.24
N PRO A 125 -15.24 23.68 10.24
CA PRO A 125 -16.56 24.21 9.92
C PRO A 125 -17.35 24.21 11.23
N GLU A 126 -17.84 25.37 11.66
CA GLU A 126 -18.71 25.44 12.81
C GLU A 126 -19.92 24.55 12.49
N GLU A 127 -20.02 23.41 13.19
CA GLU A 127 -21.24 22.60 13.17
C GLU A 127 -22.41 23.51 13.48
N VAL A 128 -23.24 23.73 12.45
CA VAL A 128 -24.59 24.28 12.58
C VAL A 128 -25.28 23.47 13.68
N ASN A 129 -25.64 24.18 14.75
CA ASN A 129 -26.47 23.75 15.88
C ASN A 129 -27.27 22.46 15.61
N ASN A 130 -26.96 21.40 16.37
CA ASN A 130 -27.96 20.55 17.05
C ASN A 130 -27.35 19.40 17.89
N GLY A 131 -26.04 19.13 17.83
CA GLY A 131 -25.40 18.06 18.63
C GLY A 131 -24.82 18.49 20.00
N LYS A 132 -24.54 19.79 20.19
CA LYS A 132 -23.84 20.31 21.39
C LYS A 132 -24.68 20.28 22.68
N ALA A 133 -25.96 19.91 22.62
CA ALA A 133 -26.82 19.77 23.79
C ALA A 133 -26.39 18.62 24.72
N SER A 134 -25.75 17.55 24.20
CA SER A 134 -25.42 16.39 25.04
C SER A 134 -24.07 16.50 25.76
N PHE A 135 -23.17 17.38 25.31
CA PHE A 135 -21.85 17.59 25.94
C PHE A 135 -21.82 18.83 26.85
N ALA A 136 -22.63 19.85 26.56
CA ALA A 136 -22.71 21.08 27.35
C ALA A 136 -23.52 20.93 28.67
N LEU A 137 -24.34 19.88 28.79
CA LEU A 137 -25.16 19.65 29.99
C LEU A 137 -24.37 19.16 31.22
N LEU A 138 -23.10 18.74 31.04
CA LEU A 138 -22.23 18.32 32.14
C LEU A 138 -21.34 19.44 32.69
N GLU A 139 -21.29 20.61 32.04
CA GLU A 139 -20.31 21.65 32.38
C GLU A 139 -20.90 22.80 33.22
N ASN A 140 -22.22 22.85 33.42
CA ASN A 140 -22.89 23.99 34.04
C ASN A 140 -23.36 23.75 35.48
N LYS A 141 -22.43 23.33 36.35
CA LYS A 141 -22.57 23.51 37.81
C LYS A 141 -21.26 24.05 38.40
N GLY A 142 -21.16 25.37 38.39
CA GLY A 142 -20.70 26.17 39.53
C GLY A 142 -19.23 26.11 39.96
N THR A 143 -18.63 27.30 39.93
CA THR A 143 -17.58 27.80 40.86
C THR A 143 -16.10 27.48 40.57
N THR A 144 -15.41 28.58 40.24
CA THR A 144 -14.00 28.89 40.58
C THR A 144 -12.91 28.18 39.78
N ARG A 145 -12.37 28.96 38.83
CA ARG A 145 -11.03 28.89 38.23
C ARG A 145 -9.98 28.30 39.19
N LYS A 146 -9.69 27.01 39.04
CA LYS A 146 -8.44 26.38 39.52
C LYS A 146 -7.82 25.62 38.35
N MET A 147 -6.57 25.92 38.10
CA MET A 147 -5.68 25.24 37.16
C MET A 147 -5.78 23.73 37.41
N LEU A 148 -6.39 22.99 36.47
CA LEU A 148 -6.56 21.54 36.60
C LEU A 148 -5.19 20.86 36.39
N PRO A 149 -4.72 20.00 37.31
CA PRO A 149 -3.48 19.23 37.11
C PRO A 149 -3.66 18.23 35.95
N PRO A 150 -2.57 17.74 35.32
CA PRO A 150 -2.64 16.92 34.12
C PRO A 150 -3.37 15.60 34.37
N ALA A 151 -4.57 15.48 33.80
CA ALA A 151 -5.43 14.28 33.84
C ALA A 151 -4.89 13.14 32.96
N LYS A 152 -3.74 12.55 33.31
CA LYS A 152 -3.08 11.49 32.52
C LYS A 152 -3.53 10.02 32.77
N PRO A 153 -4.19 9.61 33.87
CA PRO A 153 -4.50 8.17 34.07
C PRO A 153 -5.81 7.69 33.43
N LYS A 154 -6.77 8.59 33.13
CA LYS A 154 -8.10 8.21 32.62
C LYS A 154 -8.10 7.86 31.13
N GLN A 155 -7.37 8.61 30.30
CA GLN A 155 -7.40 8.48 28.83
C GLN A 155 -6.90 7.13 28.33
N ARG A 156 -5.84 6.58 28.94
CA ARG A 156 -5.33 5.24 28.62
C ARG A 156 -6.34 4.14 28.95
N LYS A 157 -7.01 4.23 30.11
CA LYS A 157 -8.02 3.24 30.51
C LYS A 157 -9.24 3.27 29.58
N TYR A 158 -9.67 4.47 29.18
CA TYR A 158 -10.72 4.64 28.16
C TYR A 158 -10.29 4.08 26.80
N PHE A 159 -9.06 4.36 26.36
CA PHE A 159 -8.51 3.81 25.12
C PHE A 159 -8.52 2.28 25.11
N TYR A 160 -7.97 1.63 26.14
CA TYR A 160 -7.98 0.16 26.24
C TYR A 160 -9.40 -0.41 26.31
N THR A 161 -10.32 0.28 27.00
CA THR A 161 -11.72 -0.16 27.09
C THR A 161 -12.41 -0.07 25.72
N SER A 162 -12.21 1.02 24.99
CA SER A 162 -12.74 1.21 23.64
C SER A 162 -12.13 0.23 22.66
N LEU A 163 -10.80 0.05 22.68
CA LEU A 163 -10.10 -0.93 21.85
C LEU A 163 -10.61 -2.34 22.10
N LYS A 164 -10.77 -2.74 23.37
CA LYS A 164 -11.34 -4.04 23.74
C LYS A 164 -12.78 -4.19 23.24
N LYS A 165 -13.62 -3.17 23.35
CA LYS A 165 -15.00 -3.21 22.83
C LYS A 165 -15.04 -3.37 21.31
N VAL A 166 -14.18 -2.64 20.58
CA VAL A 166 -14.08 -2.70 19.12
C VAL A 166 -13.59 -4.07 18.66
N LEU A 167 -12.51 -4.58 19.26
CA LEU A 167 -11.95 -5.90 18.92
C LEU A 167 -12.84 -7.06 19.37
N SER A 168 -13.62 -6.89 20.44
CA SER A 168 -14.59 -7.91 20.90
C SER A 168 -15.88 -7.93 20.07
N ASN A 169 -16.10 -6.93 19.21
CA ASN A 169 -17.24 -6.94 18.29
C ASN A 169 -16.97 -7.95 17.17
N ARG A 170 -17.72 -9.06 17.18
CA ARG A 170 -17.57 -10.18 16.24
C ARG A 170 -17.63 -9.73 14.78
N MET A 171 -18.51 -8.78 14.43
CA MET A 171 -18.61 -8.29 13.06
C MET A 171 -17.37 -7.53 12.63
N TYR A 172 -16.91 -6.59 13.47
CA TYR A 172 -15.71 -5.81 13.18
C TYR A 172 -14.46 -6.69 13.10
N PHE A 173 -14.29 -7.61 14.04
CA PHE A 173 -13.16 -8.53 14.04
C PHE A 173 -13.14 -9.42 12.78
N THR A 174 -14.30 -9.96 12.39
CA THR A 174 -14.42 -10.77 11.15
C THR A 174 -14.09 -9.93 9.91
N PHE A 175 -14.59 -8.70 9.84
CA PHE A 175 -14.28 -7.77 8.75
C PHE A 175 -12.78 -7.44 8.70
N LEU A 176 -12.13 -7.24 9.85
CA LEU A 176 -10.70 -6.96 9.94
C LEU A 176 -9.85 -8.16 9.49
N CYS A 177 -10.20 -9.37 9.92
CA CYS A 177 -9.54 -10.59 9.44
C CYS A 177 -9.70 -10.77 7.93
N CYS A 178 -10.91 -10.57 7.39
CA CYS A 178 -11.17 -10.65 5.95
C CYS A 178 -10.33 -9.63 5.17
N SER A 179 -10.33 -8.38 5.62
CA SER A 179 -9.54 -7.31 5.01
C SER A 179 -8.04 -7.62 5.06
N LEU A 180 -7.53 -8.09 6.19
CA LEU A 180 -6.12 -8.50 6.33
C LEU A 180 -5.77 -9.58 5.30
N LEU A 181 -6.56 -10.64 5.18
CA LEU A 181 -6.32 -11.71 4.22
C LEU A 181 -6.37 -11.19 2.77
N GLN A 182 -7.33 -10.33 2.44
CA GLN A 182 -7.44 -9.73 1.10
C GLN A 182 -6.23 -8.87 0.76
N PHE A 183 -5.83 -7.95 1.66
CA PHE A 183 -4.66 -7.10 1.44
C PHE A 183 -3.36 -7.91 1.41
N SER A 184 -3.18 -8.90 2.30
CA SER A 184 -2.01 -9.78 2.28
C SER A 184 -1.94 -10.59 0.99
N SER A 185 -3.07 -11.12 0.49
CA SER A 185 -3.13 -11.82 -0.79
C SER A 185 -2.74 -10.91 -1.96
N PHE A 186 -3.27 -9.68 -1.98
CA PHE A 186 -2.95 -8.69 -3.00
C PHE A 186 -1.46 -8.30 -3.00
N ILE A 187 -0.89 -8.00 -1.84
CA ILE A 187 0.53 -7.68 -1.71
C ILE A 187 1.39 -8.88 -2.10
N GLY A 188 1.04 -10.09 -1.65
CA GLY A 188 1.75 -11.31 -2.04
C GLY A 188 1.75 -11.53 -3.55
N PHE A 189 0.61 -11.33 -4.20
CA PHE A 189 0.52 -11.38 -5.67
C PHE A 189 1.44 -10.36 -6.34
N LEU A 190 1.42 -9.10 -5.92
CA LEU A 190 2.29 -8.07 -6.51
C LEU A 190 3.78 -8.35 -6.28
N THR A 191 4.17 -8.84 -5.11
CA THR A 191 5.56 -9.10 -4.76
C THR A 191 6.11 -10.33 -5.50
N TYR A 192 5.36 -11.42 -5.54
CA TYR A 192 5.88 -12.69 -6.04
C TYR A 192 5.57 -12.95 -7.52
N LYS A 193 4.54 -12.32 -8.11
CA LYS A 193 4.21 -12.53 -9.52
C LYS A 193 5.35 -12.15 -10.50
N PRO A 194 6.06 -11.02 -10.36
CA PRO A 194 7.22 -10.74 -11.20
C PRO A 194 8.27 -11.83 -11.11
N LYS A 195 8.58 -12.29 -9.88
CA LYS A 195 9.56 -13.35 -9.66
C LYS A 195 9.11 -14.69 -10.23
N TYR A 196 7.83 -15.00 -10.11
CA TYR A 196 7.24 -16.17 -10.75
C TYR A 196 7.40 -16.11 -12.27
N MET A 197 7.16 -14.96 -12.91
CA MET A 197 7.38 -14.80 -14.36
C MET A 197 8.85 -14.95 -14.77
N GLU A 198 9.79 -14.50 -13.94
CA GLU A 198 11.22 -14.72 -14.17
C GLU A 198 11.58 -16.21 -14.10
N GLN A 199 11.15 -16.91 -13.05
CA GLN A 199 11.57 -18.29 -12.81
C GLN A 199 10.84 -19.29 -13.71
N GLN A 200 9.53 -19.11 -13.88
CA GLN A 200 8.69 -20.07 -14.61
C GLN A 200 8.75 -19.85 -16.12
N TYR A 201 8.80 -18.59 -16.59
CA TYR A 201 8.71 -18.23 -18.00
C TYR A 201 10.00 -17.62 -18.57
N GLY A 202 11.09 -17.56 -17.78
CA GLY A 202 12.40 -17.07 -18.22
C GLY A 202 12.38 -15.62 -18.68
N GLN A 203 11.41 -14.83 -18.22
CA GLN A 203 11.30 -13.42 -18.59
C GLN A 203 12.30 -12.59 -17.78
N SER A 204 12.87 -11.55 -18.39
CA SER A 204 13.77 -10.64 -17.66
C SER A 204 13.02 -9.88 -16.57
N THR A 205 13.71 -9.55 -15.48
CA THR A 205 13.16 -8.75 -14.36
C THR A 205 12.54 -7.43 -14.83
N SER A 206 13.18 -6.77 -15.80
CA SER A 206 12.66 -5.54 -16.40
C SER A 206 11.30 -5.76 -17.05
N LYS A 207 11.17 -6.76 -17.94
CA LYS A 207 9.91 -7.05 -18.64
C LYS A 207 8.81 -7.47 -17.67
N SER A 208 9.13 -8.31 -16.69
CA SER A 208 8.19 -8.74 -15.65
C SER A 208 7.63 -7.56 -14.85
N ASN A 209 8.51 -6.66 -14.37
CA ASN A 209 8.10 -5.47 -13.63
C ASN A 209 7.26 -4.51 -14.49
N PHE A 210 7.65 -4.32 -15.76
CA PHE A 210 6.90 -3.49 -16.69
C PHE A 210 5.48 -4.00 -16.91
N LEU A 211 5.32 -5.30 -17.13
CA LEU A 211 4.02 -5.93 -17.32
C LEU A 211 3.12 -5.75 -16.09
N ILE A 212 3.64 -5.94 -14.87
CA ILE A 212 2.84 -5.70 -13.65
C ILE A 212 2.42 -4.24 -13.53
N GLY A 213 3.37 -3.32 -13.71
CA GLY A 213 3.14 -1.89 -13.65
C GLY A 213 2.06 -1.41 -14.62
N LEU A 214 2.06 -1.93 -15.85
CA LEU A 214 1.18 -1.47 -16.92
C LEU A 214 -0.15 -2.24 -17.02
N THR A 215 -0.16 -3.54 -16.71
CA THR A 215 -1.35 -4.38 -16.95
C THR A 215 -2.12 -4.73 -15.69
N SER A 216 -1.44 -4.91 -14.56
CA SER A 216 -2.08 -5.42 -13.34
C SER A 216 -2.56 -4.30 -12.43
N LEU A 217 -1.83 -3.18 -12.37
CA LEU A 217 -2.13 -2.10 -11.44
C LEU A 217 -3.18 -1.08 -11.91
N PRO A 218 -3.27 -0.67 -13.20
CA PRO A 218 -4.32 0.26 -13.63
C PRO A 218 -5.75 -0.26 -13.41
N PRO A 219 -6.07 -1.56 -13.66
CA PRO A 219 -7.39 -2.09 -13.33
C PRO A 219 -7.74 -1.96 -11.84
N VAL A 220 -6.76 -2.07 -10.94
CA VAL A 220 -6.95 -1.88 -9.50
C VAL A 220 -7.34 -0.43 -9.21
N SER A 221 -6.60 0.54 -9.77
CA SER A 221 -6.91 1.98 -9.63
C SER A 221 -8.31 2.31 -10.13
N ILE A 222 -8.69 1.79 -11.31
CA ILE A 222 -10.03 1.97 -11.87
C ILE A 222 -11.09 1.35 -10.96
N GLY A 223 -10.85 0.15 -10.43
CA GLY A 223 -11.76 -0.54 -9.52
C GLY A 223 -12.01 0.23 -8.21
N ILE A 224 -10.96 0.78 -7.60
CA ILE A 224 -11.07 1.60 -6.39
C ILE A 224 -11.90 2.86 -6.67
N PHE A 225 -11.59 3.57 -7.75
CA PHE A 225 -12.30 4.80 -8.13
C PHE A 225 -13.78 4.54 -8.45
N LEU A 226 -14.06 3.53 -9.29
CA LEU A 226 -15.42 3.14 -9.63
C LEU A 226 -16.20 2.65 -8.40
N GLY A 227 -15.55 1.92 -7.49
CA GLY A 227 -16.16 1.51 -6.22
C GLY A 227 -16.65 2.70 -5.40
N GLY A 228 -15.82 3.73 -5.25
CA GLY A 228 -16.21 4.98 -4.57
C GLY A 228 -17.34 5.72 -5.28
N LEU A 229 -17.30 5.82 -6.61
CA LEU A 229 -18.36 6.46 -7.39
C LEU A 229 -19.70 5.71 -7.30
N ILE A 230 -19.69 4.38 -7.35
CA ILE A 230 -20.88 3.54 -7.21
C ILE A 230 -21.49 3.74 -5.81
N MET A 231 -20.66 3.73 -4.77
CA MET A 231 -21.10 3.96 -3.39
C MET A 231 -21.81 5.31 -3.23
N LYS A 232 -21.27 6.40 -3.81
CA LYS A 232 -21.90 7.72 -3.78
C LYS A 232 -23.14 7.81 -4.65
N LYS A 233 -23.09 7.33 -5.90
CA LYS A 233 -24.18 7.47 -6.87
C LYS A 233 -25.45 6.75 -6.42
N TYR A 234 -25.31 5.55 -5.86
CA TYR A 234 -26.44 4.73 -5.42
C TYR A 234 -26.77 4.90 -3.93
N LYS A 235 -26.05 5.77 -3.20
CA LYS A 235 -26.17 5.96 -1.74
C LYS A 235 -26.32 4.63 -1.00
N LEU A 236 -25.39 3.69 -1.28
CA LEU A 236 -25.51 2.32 -0.82
C LEU A 236 -25.49 2.26 0.72
N ASN A 237 -26.56 1.71 1.30
CA ASN A 237 -26.60 1.41 2.72
C ASN A 237 -25.62 0.25 3.03
N ILE A 238 -25.23 0.06 4.30
CA ILE A 238 -24.21 -0.92 4.74
C ILE A 238 -24.50 -2.33 4.18
N ILE A 239 -25.77 -2.76 4.20
CA ILE A 239 -26.21 -4.05 3.67
C ILE A 239 -26.02 -4.12 2.14
N GLY A 240 -26.35 -3.04 1.43
CA GLY A 240 -26.16 -2.94 -0.02
C GLY A 240 -24.69 -2.98 -0.40
N ALA A 241 -23.84 -2.24 0.33
CA ALA A 241 -22.40 -2.23 0.14
C ALA A 241 -21.77 -3.61 0.40
N THR A 242 -22.24 -4.32 1.43
CA THR A 242 -21.74 -5.67 1.75
C THR A 242 -22.14 -6.68 0.66
N LYS A 243 -23.39 -6.64 0.18
CA LYS A 243 -23.84 -7.50 -0.94
C LYS A 243 -23.04 -7.24 -2.21
N PHE A 244 -22.79 -5.97 -2.52
CA PHE A 244 -21.96 -5.57 -3.66
C PHE A 244 -20.53 -6.10 -3.53
N ALA A 245 -19.88 -5.89 -2.38
CA ALA A 245 -18.52 -6.36 -2.14
C ALA A 245 -18.41 -7.90 -2.23
N PHE A 246 -19.37 -8.63 -1.67
CA PHE A 246 -19.39 -10.09 -1.74
C PHE A 246 -19.57 -10.58 -3.19
N THR A 247 -20.50 -9.98 -3.94
CA THR A 247 -20.76 -10.34 -5.34
C THR A 247 -19.52 -10.12 -6.20
N MET A 248 -18.85 -8.96 -6.04
CA MET A 248 -17.62 -8.66 -6.77
C MET A 248 -16.46 -9.60 -6.39
N SER A 249 -16.34 -9.95 -5.10
CA SER A 249 -15.33 -10.91 -4.64
C SER A 249 -15.56 -12.31 -5.22
N PHE A 250 -16.82 -12.76 -5.27
CA PHE A 250 -17.18 -14.03 -5.88
C PHE A 250 -16.89 -14.05 -7.38
N LEU A 251 -17.25 -12.98 -8.10
CA LEU A 251 -16.94 -12.85 -9.53
C LEU A 251 -15.42 -12.87 -9.78
N ALA A 252 -14.65 -12.14 -8.96
CA ALA A 252 -13.19 -12.13 -9.06
C ALA A 252 -12.59 -13.54 -8.83
N TYR A 253 -13.13 -14.30 -7.88
CA TYR A 253 -12.72 -15.68 -7.65
C TYR A 253 -12.99 -16.58 -8.86
N VAL A 254 -14.19 -16.48 -9.47
CA VAL A 254 -14.53 -17.25 -10.67
C VAL A 254 -13.60 -16.90 -11.84
N ILE A 255 -13.30 -15.62 -12.06
CA ILE A 255 -12.35 -15.19 -13.09
C ILE A 255 -10.94 -15.72 -12.78
N ALA A 256 -10.53 -15.72 -11.52
CA ALA A 256 -9.23 -16.26 -11.12
C ALA A 256 -9.11 -17.77 -11.41
N LEU A 257 -10.19 -18.54 -11.26
CA LEU A 257 -10.20 -19.97 -11.64
C LEU A 257 -10.02 -20.15 -13.15
N LEU A 258 -10.57 -19.25 -13.97
CA LEU A 258 -10.41 -19.32 -15.43
C LEU A 258 -8.95 -19.11 -15.87
N HIS A 259 -8.13 -18.36 -15.11
CA HIS A 259 -6.71 -18.20 -15.40
C HIS A 259 -5.93 -19.51 -15.37
N PHE A 260 -6.40 -20.53 -14.63
CA PHE A 260 -5.72 -21.84 -14.60
C PHE A 260 -5.67 -22.51 -15.99
N PHE A 261 -6.62 -22.19 -16.86
CA PHE A 261 -6.69 -22.73 -18.21
C PHE A 261 -5.87 -21.94 -19.24
N VAL A 262 -5.30 -20.79 -18.85
CA VAL A 262 -4.48 -19.95 -19.73
C VAL A 262 -3.01 -20.19 -19.39
N GLY A 263 -2.31 -20.94 -20.24
CA GLY A 263 -0.88 -21.26 -20.08
C GLY A 263 0.01 -20.63 -21.15
N CYS A 264 1.26 -20.38 -20.80
CA CYS A 264 2.36 -20.07 -21.73
C CYS A 264 3.41 -21.18 -21.68
N GLU A 265 4.28 -21.24 -22.69
CA GLU A 265 5.43 -22.15 -22.70
C GLU A 265 6.36 -21.83 -21.52
N ASN A 266 6.72 -22.87 -20.76
CA ASN A 266 7.61 -22.75 -19.62
C ASN A 266 9.06 -22.54 -20.06
N HIS A 267 9.87 -21.96 -19.17
CA HIS A 267 11.30 -21.81 -19.39
C HIS A 267 11.97 -23.16 -19.52
N VAL A 268 12.88 -23.22 -20.49
CA VAL A 268 13.59 -24.43 -20.88
C VAL A 268 14.78 -24.62 -19.96
N VAL A 269 14.73 -25.63 -19.09
CA VAL A 269 15.84 -25.98 -18.18
C VAL A 269 16.50 -27.26 -18.66
N ALA A 270 17.79 -27.16 -19.00
CA ALA A 270 18.62 -28.31 -19.36
C ALA A 270 18.64 -29.33 -18.20
N GLY A 271 18.34 -30.59 -18.51
CA GLY A 271 18.22 -31.68 -17.56
C GLY A 271 16.83 -31.91 -16.96
N MET A 272 15.87 -30.99 -17.16
CA MET A 272 14.48 -31.17 -16.70
C MET A 272 13.48 -31.16 -17.86
N THR A 273 13.58 -30.19 -18.77
CA THR A 273 12.66 -30.06 -19.91
C THR A 273 13.32 -30.40 -21.25
N VAL A 274 14.67 -30.42 -21.31
CA VAL A 274 15.46 -30.79 -22.49
C VAL A 274 16.72 -31.54 -22.04
N SER A 275 17.24 -32.43 -22.87
CA SER A 275 18.52 -33.13 -22.62
C SER A 275 19.69 -32.14 -22.52
N TYR A 276 20.77 -32.59 -21.87
CA TYR A 276 22.02 -31.84 -21.72
C TYR A 276 22.89 -31.80 -23.01
N GLU A 277 22.39 -32.34 -24.12
CA GLU A 277 23.11 -32.43 -25.40
C GLU A 277 23.14 -31.09 -26.13
#